data_AF-A0A7J3FKN7-F1
#
_entry.id   AF-A0A7J3FKN7-F1
#
_cell.length_a   1.000
_cell.length_b   1.000
_cell.length_c   1.000
_cell.angle_alpha   90.00
_cell.angle_beta   90.00
_cell.angle_gamma   90.00
#
_symmetry.space_group_name_H-M   'P 1'
#
loop_
_entity.id
_entity.type
_entity.pdbx_description
1 polymer ?
#
loop_
_entity_poly.entity_id
_entity_poly.type
_entity_poly.pdbx_seq_one_letter_code
_entity_poly.pdbx_strand_id
1 'polypeptide(L)' 'EWGNATQGLTVMDLQNIVTHELGHGIGLGDVYQSTAYQETMYGYSYAGETSKRDLYIGDKKGITKLYGAA' A
#
# COMPACT_ATOMS: atom_id res chain seq x y z
N GLU A 1 -7.43 -5.24 -15.71
CA GLU A 1 -8.69 -4.58 -15.33
C GLU A 1 -8.57 -4.06 -13.89
N TRP A 2 -9.39 -3.10 -13.49
CA TRP A 2 -9.42 -2.54 -12.13
C TRP A 2 -10.69 -3.00 -11.41
N GLY A 3 -10.62 -3.27 -10.10
CA GLY A 3 -11.82 -3.68 -9.37
C GLY A 3 -11.55 -4.05 -7.91
N ASN A 4 -12.44 -4.85 -7.34
CA ASN A 4 -12.26 -5.47 -6.03
C ASN A 4 -11.70 -6.88 -6.20
N ALA A 5 -10.43 -7.08 -5.84
CA ALA A 5 -9.73 -8.35 -6.01
C ALA A 5 -10.33 -9.51 -5.19
N THR A 6 -11.15 -9.24 -4.16
CA THR A 6 -11.88 -10.33 -3.46
C THR A 6 -13.01 -10.93 -4.29
N GLN A 7 -13.42 -10.26 -5.36
CA GLN A 7 -14.47 -10.69 -6.29
C GLN A 7 -13.91 -11.18 -7.63
N GLY A 8 -12.62 -10.95 -7.91
CA GLY A 8 -11.95 -11.40 -9.12
C GLY A 8 -10.43 -11.26 -9.02
N LEU A 9 -9.70 -12.38 -8.92
CA LEU A 9 -8.25 -12.38 -8.69
C LEU A 9 -7.42 -11.86 -9.88
N THR A 10 -8.06 -11.60 -11.02
CA THR A 10 -7.39 -11.12 -12.26
C THR A 10 -7.42 -9.60 -12.39
N VAL A 11 -7.97 -8.87 -11.42
CA VAL A 11 -8.01 -7.41 -11.43
C VAL A 11 -6.92 -6.82 -10.54
N MET A 12 -6.45 -5.62 -10.90
CA MET A 12 -5.72 -4.76 -9.96
C MET A 12 -6.72 -4.25 -8.93
N ASP A 13 -6.40 -4.46 -7.65
CA ASP A 13 -7.28 -4.05 -6.58
C ASP A 13 -7.26 -2.53 -6.40
N LEU A 14 -8.41 -1.88 -6.63
CA LEU A 14 -8.50 -0.43 -6.61
C LEU A 14 -8.19 0.13 -5.23
N GLN A 15 -8.68 -0.51 -4.16
CA GLN A 15 -8.43 -0.05 -2.80
C GLN A 15 -6.96 -0.17 -2.43
N ASN A 16 -6.32 -1.31 -2.72
CA ASN A 16 -4.88 -1.53 -2.53
C ASN A 16 -4.05 -0.41 -3.19
N ILE A 17 -4.32 -0.12 -4.47
CA ILE A 17 -3.56 0.89 -5.21
C ILE A 17 -3.86 2.30 -4.70
N VAL A 18 -5.12 2.65 -4.45
CA VAL A 18 -5.46 3.97 -3.92
C VAL A 18 -4.82 4.21 -2.55
N THR A 19 -4.75 3.22 -1.66
CA THR A 19 -4.07 3.37 -0.36
C THR A 19 -2.58 3.70 -0.55
N HIS A 20 -1.89 3.08 -1.51
CA HIS A 20 -0.50 3.39 -1.87
C HIS A 20 -0.35 4.83 -2.36
N GLU A 21 -1.17 5.25 -3.32
CA GLU A 21 -1.10 6.60 -3.88
C GLU A 21 -1.48 7.69 -2.85
N LEU A 22 -2.43 7.40 -1.95
CA LEU A 22 -2.73 8.28 -0.82
C LEU A 22 -1.54 8.42 0.13
N GLY A 23 -0.75 7.35 0.31
CA GLY A 23 0.52 7.37 1.03
C GLY A 23 1.49 8.41 0.46
N HIS A 24 1.63 8.48 -0.87
CA HIS A 24 2.40 9.56 -1.51
C HIS A 24 1.80 10.94 -1.28
N GLY A 25 0.47 11.06 -1.35
CA GLY A 25 -0.25 12.30 -1.09
C GLY A 25 0.01 12.87 0.32
N ILE A 26 0.35 12.01 1.29
CA ILE A 26 0.70 12.38 2.67
C ILE A 26 2.21 12.28 2.96
N GLY A 27 3.05 12.21 1.92
CA GLY A 27 4.51 12.35 2.05
C GLY A 27 5.29 11.05 2.32
N LEU A 28 4.66 9.88 2.24
CA LEU A 28 5.40 8.61 2.25
C LEU A 28 6.00 8.33 0.87
N GLY A 29 7.20 7.78 0.84
CA GLY A 29 7.89 7.38 -0.39
C GLY A 29 7.85 5.88 -0.60
N ASP A 30 8.12 5.46 -1.83
CA ASP A 30 8.25 4.03 -2.17
C ASP A 30 9.37 3.33 -1.40
N VAL A 31 9.15 2.06 -1.13
CA VAL A 31 10.17 1.11 -0.67
C VAL A 31 10.27 -0.06 -1.63
N TYR A 32 11.49 -0.57 -1.83
CA TYR A 32 11.78 -1.57 -2.86
C TYR A 32 12.58 -2.77 -2.31
N GLN A 33 12.89 -2.78 -1.01
CA GLN A 33 13.54 -3.92 -0.38
C GLN A 33 12.59 -5.12 -0.38
N SER A 34 13.08 -6.30 -0.72
CA SER A 34 12.26 -7.52 -0.77
C SER A 34 11.57 -7.84 0.56
N THR A 35 12.18 -7.47 1.69
CA THR A 35 11.60 -7.62 3.04
C THR A 35 10.44 -6.68 3.31
N ALA A 36 10.25 -5.64 2.50
CA ALA A 36 9.18 -4.66 2.61
C ALA A 36 7.96 -5.00 1.74
N TYR A 37 7.88 -6.21 1.16
CA TYR A 37 6.81 -6.59 0.23
C TYR A 37 5.38 -6.48 0.80
N GLN A 38 5.24 -6.44 2.13
CA GLN A 38 3.96 -6.27 2.83
C GLN A 38 3.60 -4.80 3.08
N GLU A 39 4.54 -3.87 2.90
CA GLU A 39 4.29 -2.45 3.08
C GLU A 39 3.33 -1.95 2.00
N THR A 40 2.43 -1.07 2.41
CA THR A 40 1.56 -0.32 1.50
C THR A 40 2.41 0.46 0.51
N MET A 41 3.53 1.03 0.98
CA MET A 41 4.45 1.77 0.12
C MET A 41 5.44 0.89 -0.67
N TYR A 42 5.28 -0.44 -0.70
CA TYR A 42 6.10 -1.26 -1.57
C TYR A 42 5.81 -0.90 -3.04
N GLY A 43 6.84 -0.61 -3.84
CA GLY A 43 6.63 -0.03 -5.17
C GLY A 43 6.07 -0.97 -6.25
N TYR A 44 5.88 -2.26 -5.93
CA TYR A 44 5.29 -3.24 -6.86
C TYR A 44 3.94 -3.73 -6.37
N SER A 45 2.96 -3.87 -7.26
CA SER A 45 1.68 -4.48 -6.96
C SER A 45 1.23 -5.45 -8.07
N TYR A 46 0.42 -6.44 -7.72
CA TYR A 46 0.01 -7.51 -8.61
C TYR A 46 -1.51 -7.68 -8.64
N ALA A 47 -2.03 -8.25 -9.73
CA ALA A 47 -3.44 -8.60 -9.80
C ALA A 47 -3.81 -9.60 -8.69
N GLY A 48 -4.98 -9.40 -8.07
CA GLY A 48 -5.43 -10.21 -6.95
C GLY A 48 -4.86 -9.82 -5.58
N GLU A 49 -3.89 -8.89 -5.53
CA GLU A 49 -3.30 -8.43 -4.28
C GLU A 49 -4.27 -7.53 -3.50
N THR A 50 -4.48 -7.83 -2.22
CA THR A 50 -5.29 -7.01 -1.31
C THR A 50 -4.54 -6.59 -0.06
N SER A 51 -3.27 -6.97 0.09
CA SER A 51 -2.48 -6.76 1.32
C SER A 51 -2.30 -5.29 1.67
N LYS A 52 -2.22 -4.40 0.67
CA LYS A 52 -1.94 -2.98 0.89
C LYS A 52 -3.18 -2.14 1.11
N ARG A 53 -4.33 -2.77 1.37
CA ARG A 53 -5.50 -2.06 1.90
C ARG A 53 -5.25 -1.59 3.34
N ASP A 54 -4.41 -2.31 4.06
CA ASP A 54 -4.04 -2.06 5.44
C ASP A 54 -2.59 -1.60 5.55
N LEU A 55 -2.34 -0.62 6.41
CA LEU A 55 -0.99 -0.15 6.70
C LEU A 55 -0.16 -1.23 7.41
N TYR A 56 1.07 -1.43 6.96
CA TYR A 56 2.03 -2.30 7.62
C TYR A 56 2.94 -1.52 8.58
N ILE A 57 3.96 -2.19 9.12
CA ILE A 57 4.75 -1.69 10.24
C ILE A 57 5.57 -0.45 9.84
N GLY A 58 6.20 -0.47 8.67
CA GLY A 58 6.97 0.64 8.12
C GLY A 58 6.08 1.82 7.76
N ASP A 59 4.93 1.59 7.14
CA ASP A 59 3.96 2.63 6.80
C ASP A 59 3.52 3.42 8.05
N LYS A 60 3.13 2.71 9.13
CA LYS A 60 2.73 3.31 10.41
C LYS A 60 3.86 4.11 11.04
N LYS A 61 5.09 3.57 11.02
CA LYS A 61 6.27 4.27 11.54
C LYS A 61 6.59 5.52 10.71
N GLY A 62 6.48 5.42 9.40
CA GLY A 62 6.72 6.52 8.47
C GLY A 62 5.77 7.67 8.72
N ILE A 63 4.46 7.40 8.79
CA ILE A 63 3.47 8.46 9.00
C ILE A 63 3.58 9.08 10.39
N THR A 64 3.84 8.26 11.42
CA THR A 64 4.08 8.74 12.79
C THR A 64 5.32 9.63 12.86
N LYS A 65 6.36 9.34 12.07
CA LYS A 65 7.56 10.18 11.98
C LYS A 65 7.27 11.53 11.33
N LEU A 66 6.37 11.58 10.35
CA LEU A 66 6.02 12.81 9.63
C LEU A 66 5.10 13.73 10.45
N TYR A 67 4.11 13.15 11.14
CA TYR A 67 3.03 13.93 11.76
C TYR A 67 2.87 13.73 13.28
N GLY A 68 3.66 12.85 13.90
CA GLY A 68 3.51 12.46 15.30
C GLY A 68 2.47 11.36 15.50
N ALA A 69 2.31 10.96 16.76
CA ALA A 69 1.19 10.11 17.16
C ALA A 69 -0.05 10.98 17.41
N ALA A 70 -1.23 10.45 17.09
CA ALA A 70 -2.49 11.02 17.54
C ALA A 70 -2.63 10.94 19.06
#